data_AF-M5ERI5-F1
#
_entry.id   AF-M5ERI5-F1
#
_cell.length_a   1.000
_cell.length_b   1.000
_cell.length_c   1.000
_cell.angle_alpha   90.00
_cell.angle_beta   90.00
_cell.angle_gamma   90.00
#
_symmetry.space_group_name_H-M   'P 1'
#
loop_
_entity.id
_entity.type
_entity.pdbx_description
1 polymer ?
#
loop_
_entity_poly.entity_id
_entity_poly.type
_entity_poly.pdbx_seq_one_letter_code
_entity_poly.pdbx_strand_id
1 'polypeptide(L)'
;MQRVVHLSVIAILFLTVVLGGRSVAQLSVSAPATHASLVADIDAVQPGQTFWAALRLAPPDDWYTYWRNPGDAGLPTSLSWQPAW
;
A
#
# COMPACT_ATOMS: atom_id res chain seq x y z
N MET A 1 -5.25 30.70 -35.01
CA MET A 1 -4.29 29.59 -34.76
C MET A 1 -3.79 29.55 -33.31
N GLN A 2 -3.24 30.63 -32.75
CA GLN A 2 -2.63 30.63 -31.40
C GLN A 2 -3.58 30.22 -30.24
N ARG A 3 -4.86 30.62 -30.28
CA ARG A 3 -5.86 30.26 -29.25
C ARG A 3 -6.15 28.76 -29.16
N VAL A 4 -6.13 28.05 -30.30
CA VAL A 4 -6.37 26.60 -30.35
C VAL A 4 -5.17 25.85 -29.75
N VAL A 5 -3.95 26.31 -30.02
CA VAL A 5 -2.72 25.74 -29.47
C VAL A 5 -2.67 25.88 -27.94
N HIS A 6 -3.03 27.04 -27.37
CA HIS A 6 -3.08 27.22 -25.92
C HIS A 6 -4.13 26.32 -25.25
N LEU A 7 -5.31 26.16 -25.85
CA LEU A 7 -6.35 25.27 -25.35
C LEU A 7 -5.92 23.81 -25.40
N SER A 8 -5.23 23.39 -26.46
CA SER A 8 -4.67 22.04 -26.57
C SER A 8 -3.57 21.78 -25.53
N VAL A 9 -2.67 22.74 -25.28
CA VAL A 9 -1.62 22.60 -24.27
C VAL A 9 -2.20 22.49 -22.86
N ILE A 10 -3.22 23.29 -22.53
CA ILE A 10 -3.90 23.22 -21.23
C ILE A 10 -4.64 21.88 -21.08
N ALA A 11 -5.33 21.42 -22.12
CA ALA A 11 -6.03 20.13 -22.10
C ALA A 11 -5.05 18.95 -21.94
N ILE A 12 -3.89 19.00 -22.60
CA ILE A 12 -2.83 17.99 -22.47
C ILE A 12 -2.24 18.01 -21.06
N LEU A 13 -1.94 19.20 -20.49
CA LEU A 13 -1.46 19.32 -19.11
C LEU A 13 -2.48 18.77 -18.11
N PHE A 14 -3.76 19.09 -18.28
CA PHE A 14 -4.83 18.60 -17.42
C PHE A 14 -4.98 17.08 -17.51
N LEU A 15 -4.88 16.52 -18.72
CA LEU A 15 -4.94 15.08 -18.96
C LEU A 15 -3.75 14.33 -18.31
N THR A 16 -2.55 14.91 -18.35
CA THR A 16 -1.36 14.33 -17.69
C THR A 16 -1.47 14.32 -16.16
N VAL A 17 -2.13 15.33 -15.56
CA VAL A 17 -2.37 15.37 -14.10
C VAL A 17 -3.40 14.32 -13.67
N VAL A 18 -4.48 14.15 -14.44
CA VAL A 18 -5.54 13.16 -14.13
C VAL A 18 -5.04 11.72 -14.27
N LEU A 19 -4.12 11.45 -15.19
CA LEU A 19 -3.53 10.12 -15.41
C LEU A 19 -2.32 9.81 -14.51
N GLY A 20 -1.75 10.82 -13.85
CA GLY A 20 -0.51 10.70 -13.05
C GLY A 20 -0.69 10.09 -11.65
N GLY A 21 -1.92 9.94 -11.16
CA GLY A 21 -2.23 9.32 -9.87
C GLY A 21 -2.16 7.80 -9.92
N ARG A 22 -1.04 7.21 -10.35
CA ARG A 22 -0.85 5.76 -10.21
C ARG A 22 -0.30 5.49 -8.82
N SER A 23 -1.19 5.08 -7.92
CA SER A 23 -0.83 4.56 -6.61
C SER A 23 0.19 3.44 -6.80
N VAL A 24 1.38 3.63 -6.21
CA VAL A 24 2.51 2.73 -6.39
C VAL A 24 2.27 1.50 -5.51
N ALA A 25 2.05 0.37 -6.19
CA ALA A 25 2.19 -1.02 -5.77
C ALA A 25 2.03 -1.34 -4.28
N GLN A 26 0.98 -2.10 -3.95
CA GLN A 26 0.94 -2.88 -2.72
C GLN A 26 2.21 -3.72 -2.59
N LEU A 27 3.03 -3.41 -1.59
CA LEU A 27 4.19 -4.22 -1.23
C LEU A 27 3.68 -5.55 -0.69
N SER A 28 3.84 -6.59 -1.50
CA SER A 28 3.57 -7.96 -1.12
C SER A 28 4.85 -8.78 -1.17
N VAL A 29 5.15 -9.49 -0.09
CA VAL A 29 6.27 -10.43 -0.02
C VAL A 29 5.69 -11.83 0.02
N SER A 30 6.13 -12.68 -0.89
CA SER A 30 5.75 -14.09 -0.91
C SER A 30 6.89 -14.95 -0.39
N ALA A 31 6.62 -15.75 0.62
CA ALA A 31 7.51 -16.80 1.13
C ALA A 31 6.78 -18.15 1.08
N PRO A 32 7.50 -19.30 1.16
CA PRO A 32 6.85 -20.61 1.14
C PRO A 32 5.77 -20.77 2.23
N ALA A 33 5.97 -20.15 3.39
CA ALA A 33 5.07 -20.27 4.53
C ALA A 33 3.84 -19.35 4.46
N THR A 34 3.93 -18.19 3.80
CA THR A 34 2.80 -17.25 3.71
C THR A 34 3.07 -16.16 2.67
N HIS A 35 1.98 -15.61 2.13
CA HIS A 35 2.00 -14.36 1.40
C HIS A 35 1.59 -13.20 2.33
N ALA A 36 2.49 -12.23 2.52
CA ALA A 36 2.27 -11.08 3.38
C ALA A 36 2.10 -9.81 2.55
N SER A 37 1.07 -9.02 2.86
CA SER A 37 0.82 -7.73 2.19
C SER A 37 0.34 -6.69 3.20
N LEU A 38 0.78 -5.44 3.04
CA LEU A 38 0.19 -4.31 3.78
C LEU A 38 -0.97 -3.74 2.98
N VAL A 39 -2.11 -3.51 3.64
CA VAL A 39 -3.33 -2.96 3.04
C VAL A 39 -3.73 -1.71 3.82
N ALA A 40 -4.20 -0.68 3.13
CA ALA A 40 -4.73 0.54 3.73
C ALA A 40 -6.19 0.75 3.36
N ASP A 41 -6.94 1.50 4.17
CA ASP A 41 -8.32 1.90 3.89
C ASP A 41 -8.42 3.12 2.95
N ILE A 42 -7.28 3.61 2.46
CA ILE A 42 -7.14 4.75 1.57
C ILE A 42 -6.25 4.39 0.37
N ASP A 43 -6.46 5.06 -0.76
CA ASP A 43 -5.67 4.85 -1.98
C ASP A 43 -4.36 5.66 -1.99
N ALA A 44 -4.31 6.77 -1.25
CA ALA A 44 -3.16 7.67 -1.19
C ALA A 44 -3.11 8.42 0.15
N VAL A 45 -1.93 8.46 0.77
CA VAL A 45 -1.68 9.17 2.03
C VAL A 45 -1.70 10.69 1.79
N GLN A 46 -2.44 11.42 2.63
CA GLN A 46 -2.42 12.89 2.67
C GLN A 46 -1.77 13.39 3.96
N PRO A 47 -0.99 14.49 3.93
CA PRO A 47 -0.42 15.08 5.14
C PRO A 47 -1.49 15.41 6.19
N GLY A 48 -1.27 14.99 7.44
CA GLY A 48 -2.18 15.25 8.56
C GLY A 48 -3.44 14.36 8.60
N GLN A 49 -3.65 13.49 7.62
CA GLN A 49 -4.78 12.55 7.62
C GLN A 49 -4.43 11.27 8.39
N THR A 50 -5.27 10.90 9.35
CA THR A 50 -5.24 9.57 9.98
C THR A 50 -5.91 8.55 9.06
N PHE A 51 -5.31 7.37 8.96
CA PHE A 51 -5.84 6.25 8.16
C PHE A 51 -5.55 4.92 8.88
N TRP A 52 -6.23 3.87 8.43
CA TRP A 52 -6.01 2.51 8.94
C TRP A 52 -5.11 1.71 8.01
N ALA A 53 -4.21 0.95 8.61
CA ALA A 53 -3.39 -0.04 7.90
C ALA A 53 -3.54 -1.41 8.55
N ALA A 54 -3.53 -2.46 7.74
CA ALA A 54 -3.61 -3.84 8.17
C ALA A 54 -2.51 -4.67 7.50
N LEU A 55 -1.87 -5.53 8.29
CA LEU A 55 -1.04 -6.61 7.76
C LEU A 55 -1.94 -7.80 7.44
N ARG A 56 -2.03 -8.17 6.16
CA ARG A 56 -2.73 -9.37 5.70
C ARG A 56 -1.70 -10.49 5.51
N LEU A 57 -1.94 -11.61 6.20
CA LEU A 57 -1.21 -12.86 6.03
C LEU A 57 -2.15 -13.88 5.35
N ALA A 58 -1.71 -14.45 4.24
CA ALA A 58 -2.43 -15.49 3.51
C ALA A 58 -1.56 -16.75 3.44
N PRO A 59 -1.57 -17.58 4.50
CA PRO A 59 -0.86 -18.86 4.50
C PRO A 59 -1.53 -19.87 3.56
N PRO A 60 -0.76 -20.81 2.97
CA PRO A 60 -1.31 -22.00 2.32
C PRO A 60 -2.05 -22.91 3.31
N ASP A 61 -2.74 -23.92 2.79
CA ASP A 61 -3.39 -24.94 3.62
C ASP A 61 -2.40 -25.60 4.60
N ASP A 62 -2.89 -25.90 5.80
CA ASP A 62 -2.12 -26.48 6.92
C ASP A 62 -0.96 -25.63 7.46
N TRP A 63 -0.81 -24.38 6.98
CA TRP A 63 0.11 -23.40 7.56
C TRP A 63 -0.63 -22.46 8.52
N TYR A 64 -0.05 -22.29 9.70
CA TYR A 64 -0.60 -21.43 10.75
C TYR A 64 0.47 -20.45 11.23
N THR A 65 0.02 -19.28 11.67
CA THR A 65 0.86 -18.30 12.38
C THR A 65 0.42 -18.21 13.84
N TYR A 66 1.31 -17.72 14.69
CA TYR A 66 1.02 -17.58 16.11
C TYR A 66 0.13 -16.37 16.41
N TRP A 67 -0.71 -16.52 17.45
CA TRP A 67 -1.42 -15.40 18.04
C TRP A 67 -0.45 -14.43 18.74
N ARG A 68 -0.94 -13.23 19.08
CA ARG A 68 -0.15 -12.20 19.76
C ARG A 68 0.46 -12.69 21.08
N ASN A 69 -0.22 -13.57 21.80
CA ASN A 69 0.32 -14.25 22.98
C ASN A 69 0.55 -15.74 22.65
N PRO A 70 1.76 -16.13 22.20
CA PRO A 70 2.05 -17.49 21.74
C PRO A 70 2.36 -18.48 22.87
N GLY A 71 2.44 -18.04 24.12
CA GLY A 71 3.02 -18.84 25.21
C GLY A 71 4.51 -19.13 25.00
N ASP A 72 5.01 -20.21 25.60
CA ASP A 72 6.44 -20.57 25.57
C ASP A 72 6.94 -21.12 24.21
N ALA A 73 6.04 -21.33 23.24
CA ALA A 73 6.31 -22.16 22.07
C ALA A 73 6.41 -21.40 20.73
N GLY A 74 6.24 -20.08 20.69
CA GLY A 74 6.14 -19.37 19.41
C GLY A 74 6.70 -17.96 19.37
N LEU A 75 7.00 -17.51 18.15
CA LEU A 75 7.36 -16.12 17.86
C LEU A 75 6.10 -15.40 17.36
N PRO A 76 5.63 -14.34 18.05
CA PRO A 76 4.48 -13.60 17.59
C PRO A 76 4.82 -12.81 16.32
N THR A 77 3.81 -12.56 15.50
CA THR A 77 3.97 -11.63 14.37
C THR A 77 4.31 -10.23 14.90
N SER A 78 5.37 -9.63 14.38
CA SER A 78 5.83 -8.29 14.75
C SER A 78 5.80 -7.34 13.56
N LEU A 79 5.52 -6.07 13.83
CA LEU A 79 5.53 -5.00 12.84
C LEU A 79 6.40 -3.86 13.36
N SER A 80 7.41 -3.49 12.58
CA SER A 80 8.27 -2.35 12.88
C SER A 80 8.12 -1.32 11.76
N TRP A 81 7.73 -0.11 12.15
CA TRP A 81 7.60 1.00 11.22
C TRP A 81 8.91 1.77 11.13
N GLN A 82 9.38 2.00 9.90
CA GLN A 82 10.46 2.95 9.66
C GLN A 82 9.86 4.35 9.58
N PRO A 83 10.37 5.32 10.35
CA PRO A 83 9.96 6.71 10.17
C PRO A 83 10.39 7.22 8.79
N ALA A 84 9.57 8.06 8.18
CA ALA A 84 9.82 8.63 6.85
C ALA A 84 10.37 10.06 6.89
N TRP A 85 10.97 10.49 8.01
CA TRP A 85 11.55 11.83 8.19
C TRP A 85 13.06 11.86 7.93
#